data_AF-A0A0G1VIJ6-F1
#
_entry.id   AF-A0A0G1VIJ6-F1
#
_cell.length_a   1.000
_cell.length_b   1.000
_cell.length_c   1.000
_cell.angle_alpha   90.00
_cell.angle_beta   90.00
_cell.angle_gamma   90.00
#
_symmetry.space_group_name_H-M   'P 1'
#
loop_
_entity.id
_entity.type
_entity.pdbx_description
1 polymer ?
#
loop_
_entity_poly.entity_id
_entity_poly.type
_entity_poly.pdbx_seq_one_letter_code
_entity_poly.pdbx_strand_id
1 'polypeptide(L)'
;MSKPTKDEEALIELTKNALSEVLGREPSKQEVWRVHAGFKRMAFMLLEHLDHIKKYDNENSNQKINSENLETDDSETTDPERTLGEEGELAE
;
A
#
# COMPACT_ATOMS: atom_id res chain seq x y z
N MET A 1 8.16 30.13 14.52
CA MET A 1 7.39 28.86 14.48
C MET A 1 6.01 29.12 15.03
N SER A 2 4.96 28.59 14.38
CA SER A 2 3.59 28.75 14.88
C SER A 2 3.41 27.99 16.20
N LYS A 3 2.50 28.45 17.05
CA LYS A 3 2.13 27.71 18.26
C LYS A 3 1.38 26.42 17.87
N PRO A 4 1.59 25.30 18.59
CA PRO A 4 0.81 24.09 18.38
C PRO A 4 -0.68 24.35 18.60
N THR A 5 -1.52 23.61 17.88
CA THR A 5 -2.98 23.59 18.11
C THR A 5 -3.28 22.81 19.40
N LYS A 6 -4.51 22.90 19.91
CA LYS A 6 -4.92 22.11 21.09
C LYS A 6 -4.76 20.60 20.86
N ASP A 7 -5.12 20.13 19.67
CA ASP A 7 -4.98 18.71 19.31
C ASP A 7 -3.51 18.29 19.26
N GLU A 8 -2.67 19.18 18.74
CA GLU A 8 -1.22 18.98 18.71
C GLU A 8 -0.63 18.92 20.12
N GLU A 9 -1.07 19.78 21.03
CA GLU A 9 -0.67 19.74 22.44
C GLU A 9 -1.06 18.42 23.10
N ALA A 10 -2.28 17.93 22.86
CA ALA A 10 -2.73 16.63 23.37
C ALA A 10 -1.88 15.46 22.84
N LEU A 11 -1.50 15.49 21.56
CA LEU A 11 -0.61 14.47 20.97
C LEU A 11 0.81 14.53 21.55
N ILE A 12 1.33 15.73 21.82
CA ILE A 12 2.62 15.92 22.49
C ILE A 12 2.57 15.39 23.92
N GLU A 13 1.49 15.63 24.65
CA GLU A 13 1.28 15.11 26.00
C GLU A 13 1.18 13.58 26.02
N LEU A 14 0.42 13.00 25.07
CA LEU A 14 0.36 11.55 24.88
C LEU A 14 1.75 10.96 24.63
N THR A 15 2.55 11.61 23.76
CA THR A 15 3.93 11.21 23.48
C THR A 15 4.80 11.28 24.74
N LYS A 16 4.65 12.33 25.55
CA LYS A 16 5.38 12.49 26.81
C LYS A 16 5.07 11.34 27.77
N ASN A 17 3.80 11.01 27.94
CA ASN A 17 3.36 9.96 28.85
C ASN A 17 3.88 8.58 28.41
N ALA A 18 3.67 8.22 27.15
CA ALA A 18 4.16 6.96 26.60
C ALA A 18 5.70 6.83 26.71
N LEU A 19 6.42 7.92 26.43
CA LEU A 19 7.87 7.92 26.52
C LEU A 19 8.36 7.83 27.98
N SER A 20 7.64 8.43 28.93
CA SER A 20 7.93 8.32 30.36
C SER A 20 7.77 6.89 30.87
N GLU A 21 6.75 6.17 30.40
CA GLU A 21 6.52 4.75 30.75
C GLU A 21 7.67 3.86 30.26
N VAL A 22 8.13 4.07 29.02
CA VAL A 22 9.23 3.28 28.43
C VAL A 22 10.58 3.59 29.08
N LEU A 23 10.85 4.87 29.39
CA LEU A 23 12.14 5.29 29.95
C LEU A 23 12.22 5.07 31.47
N GLY A 24 11.09 4.95 32.16
CA GLY A 24 11.06 4.92 33.63
C GLY A 24 11.51 6.24 34.28
N ARG A 25 11.53 7.34 33.53
CA ARG A 25 11.90 8.70 33.98
C ARG A 25 11.18 9.76 33.17
N GLU A 26 11.18 10.99 33.67
CA GLU A 26 10.65 12.11 32.89
C GLU A 26 11.51 12.36 31.62
N PRO A 27 10.90 12.39 30.43
CA PRO A 27 11.61 12.67 29.20
C PRO A 27 11.88 14.17 29.04
N SER A 28 13.01 14.51 28.43
CA SER A 28 13.33 15.87 28.04
C SER A 28 12.43 16.34 26.89
N LYS A 29 12.25 17.66 26.78
CA LYS A 29 11.47 18.25 25.67
C LYS A 29 12.00 17.80 24.30
N GLN A 30 13.32 17.70 24.11
CA GLN A 30 13.91 17.27 22.84
C GLN A 30 13.57 15.82 22.50
N GLU A 31 13.58 14.92 23.49
CA GLU A 31 13.19 13.53 23.30
C GLU A 31 11.72 13.43 22.88
N VAL A 32 10.83 14.14 23.57
CA VAL A 32 9.40 14.20 23.22
C VAL A 32 9.20 14.72 21.80
N TRP A 33 9.84 15.83 21.42
CA TRP A 33 9.71 16.41 20.08
C TRP A 33 10.20 15.48 18.97
N ARG A 34 11.31 14.75 19.19
CA ARG A 34 11.84 13.79 18.21
C ARG A 34 10.89 12.61 18.01
N VAL A 35 10.39 12.04 19.10
CA VAL A 35 9.44 10.91 19.03
C VAL A 35 8.13 11.35 18.39
N HIS A 36 7.60 12.51 18.78
CA HIS A 36 6.38 13.09 18.21
C HIS A 36 6.50 13.32 16.70
N ALA A 37 7.64 13.85 16.24
CA ALA A 37 7.92 13.98 14.80
C ALA A 37 7.97 12.62 14.09
N GLY A 38 8.52 11.59 14.74
CA GLY A 38 8.50 10.21 14.26
C GLY A 38 7.09 9.66 14.09
N PHE A 39 6.23 9.82 15.10
CA PHE A 39 4.82 9.42 15.04
C PHE A 39 4.08 10.10 13.89
N LYS A 40 4.27 11.41 13.71
CA LYS A 40 3.67 12.13 12.58
C LYS A 40 4.10 11.55 11.24
N ARG A 41 5.40 11.32 11.05
CA ARG A 41 5.90 10.74 9.80
C ARG A 41 5.29 9.37 9.52
N MET A 42 5.18 8.51 10.54
CA MET A 42 4.54 7.20 10.39
C MET A 42 3.05 7.32 10.07
N ALA A 43 2.33 8.23 10.72
CA ALA A 43 0.92 8.49 10.41
C ALA A 43 0.73 8.92 8.94
N PHE A 44 1.55 9.84 8.43
CA PHE A 44 1.49 10.25 7.02
C PHE A 44 1.79 9.11 6.06
N MET A 45 2.82 8.29 6.31
CA MET A 45 3.13 7.13 5.47
C MET A 45 1.98 6.11 5.45
N LEU A 46 1.31 5.89 6.59
CA LEU A 46 0.15 5.00 6.65
C LEU A 46 -1.05 5.57 5.91
N LEU A 47 -1.30 6.88 6.00
CA LEU A 47 -2.37 7.55 5.26
C LEU A 47 -2.14 7.50 3.75
N GLU A 48 -0.91 7.73 3.30
CA GLU A 48 -0.51 7.59 1.89
C GLU A 48 -0.73 6.16 1.39
N HIS A 49 -0.35 5.15 2.19
CA HIS A 49 -0.57 3.77 1.82
C HIS A 49 -2.06 3.41 1.72
N LEU A 50 -2.89 3.88 2.66
CA LEU A 50 -4.35 3.68 2.61
C LEU A 50 -5.00 4.35 1.39
N ASP A 51 -4.49 5.52 0.98
CA ASP A 51 -4.96 6.20 -0.23
C ASP A 51 -4.64 5.40 -1.50
N HIS A 52 -3.44 4.81 -1.56
CA HIS A 52 -3.08 3.91 -2.65
C HIS A 52 -3.96 2.66 -2.70
N ILE A 53 -4.24 2.00 -1.56
CA ILE A 53 -5.13 0.83 -1.52
C ILE A 53 -6.52 1.17 -2.06
N LYS A 54 -7.11 2.29 -1.61
CA LYS A 54 -8.42 2.73 -2.09
C LYS A 54 -8.44 3.00 -3.60
N LYS A 55 -7.35 3.53 -4.16
CA LYS A 55 -7.21 3.73 -5.61
C LYS A 55 -7.15 2.40 -6.34
N TYR A 56 -6.35 1.44 -5.86
CA TYR A 56 -6.29 0.09 -6.45
C TYR A 56 -7.63 -0.64 -6.39
N ASP A 57 -8.36 -0.58 -5.28
CA ASP A 57 -9.69 -1.20 -5.17
C ASP A 57 -10.69 -0.58 -6.16
N ASN A 58 -10.62 0.73 -6.38
CA ASN A 58 -11.48 1.44 -7.32
C ASN A 58 -11.10 1.16 -8.79
N GLU A 59 -9.80 1.08 -9.11
CA GLU A 59 -9.30 0.71 -10.44
C GLU A 59 -9.66 -0.74 -10.79
N ASN A 60 -9.52 -1.67 -9.85
CA ASN A 60 -9.83 -3.09 -10.06
C ASN A 60 -11.35 -3.33 -10.22
N SER A 61 -12.19 -2.55 -9.53
CA SER A 61 -13.64 -2.54 -9.73
C SER A 61 -14.03 -2.08 -11.14
N ASN A 62 -13.38 -1.03 -11.67
CA ASN A 62 -13.60 -0.56 -13.04
C ASN A 62 -13.06 -1.54 -14.10
N GLN A 63 -12.05 -2.34 -13.77
CA GLN A 63 -11.53 -3.37 -14.68
C GLN A 63 -12.48 -4.58 -14.77
N LYS A 64 -13.17 -4.92 -13.68
CA LYS A 64 -14.13 -6.03 -13.65
C LYS A 64 -15.40 -5.74 -14.47
N ILE A 65 -15.90 -4.50 -14.45
CA ILE A 65 -17.08 -4.10 -15.22
C ILE A 65 -16.81 -4.13 -16.74
N ASN A 66 -15.55 -3.93 -17.16
CA ASN A 66 -15.16 -4.00 -18.57
C ASN A 66 -14.82 -5.42 -19.05
N SER A 67 -14.66 -6.39 -18.16
CA SER A 67 -14.25 -7.76 -18.50
C SER A 67 -15.43 -8.74 -18.62
N GLU A 68 -16.60 -8.40 -18.07
CA GLU A 68 -17.82 -9.24 -18.11
C GLU A 68 -18.63 -9.11 -19.42
N ASN A 69 -18.12 -8.39 -20.43
CA ASN A 69 -18.86 -8.13 -21.69
C ASN A 69 -18.21 -8.77 -22.93
N LEU A 70 -17.34 -9.77 -22.76
CA LEU A 70 -16.63 -10.42 -23.86
C LEU A 70 -16.69 -11.96 -23.82
N GLU A 71 -17.82 -12.55 -23.42
CA GLU A 71 -18.06 -13.98 -23.65
C GLU A 71 -19.52 -14.25 -24.08
N THR A 72 -19.70 -14.47 -25.39
CA THR A 72 -20.72 -15.27 -26.12
C THR A 72 -20.52 -14.90 -27.61
N ASP A 73 -20.31 -15.75 -28.62
CA ASP A 73 -20.85 -17.08 -28.98
C ASP A 73 -20.04 -17.49 -30.26
N ASP A 74 -19.30 -18.60 -30.30
CA ASP A 74 -19.68 -19.96 -30.76
C ASP A 74 -19.35 -20.29 -32.25
N SER A 75 -18.87 -21.53 -32.42
CA SER A 75 -18.90 -22.44 -33.58
C SER A 75 -17.82 -22.47 -34.69
N GLU A 76 -17.25 -23.69 -34.78
CA GLU A 76 -16.92 -24.52 -35.98
C GLU A 76 -15.58 -24.39 -36.76
N THR A 77 -14.66 -25.29 -36.38
CA THR A 77 -13.90 -26.29 -37.20
C THR A 77 -13.41 -25.94 -38.61
N THR A 78 -12.12 -26.20 -38.92
CA THR A 78 -11.64 -27.28 -39.85
C THR A 78 -10.08 -27.32 -39.85
N ASP A 79 -9.50 -28.48 -39.56
CA ASP A 79 -8.13 -28.96 -39.90
C ASP A 79 -8.37 -30.16 -40.87
N PRO A 80 -7.53 -30.57 -41.86
CA PRO A 80 -6.06 -30.66 -41.80
C PRO A 80 -5.26 -30.46 -43.13
N GLU A 81 -3.94 -30.28 -43.04
CA GLU A 81 -2.90 -31.01 -43.81
C GLU A 81 -1.50 -30.33 -43.81
N ARG A 82 -0.49 -31.09 -43.32
CA ARG A 82 0.83 -31.38 -43.96
C ARG A 82 1.87 -30.23 -44.00
N THR A 83 2.99 -30.28 -43.28
CA THR A 83 4.22 -31.12 -43.46
C THR A 83 5.08 -31.03 -42.18
N LEU A 84 5.33 -32.07 -41.38
CA LEU A 84 6.37 -33.11 -41.45
C LEU A 84 7.83 -32.65 -41.72
N GLY A 85 8.71 -32.88 -40.73
CA GLY A 85 10.18 -32.75 -40.77
C GLY A 85 10.67 -31.57 -39.92
N GLU A 86 11.63 -31.67 -39.00
CA GLU A 86 12.61 -32.70 -38.64
C GLU A 86 13.16 -32.33 -37.24
N GLU A 87 13.59 -33.34 -36.50
CA GLU A 87 14.06 -33.28 -35.12
C GLU A 87 15.34 -32.42 -34.96
N GLY A 88 15.53 -31.84 -33.78
CA GLY A 88 16.75 -31.15 -33.40
C GLY A 88 16.84 -30.97 -31.89
N GLU A 89 17.48 -31.96 -31.25
CA GLU A 89 17.64 -32.20 -29.81
C GLU A 89 18.31 -31.07 -29.00
N LEU A 90 18.03 -31.13 -27.69
CA LEU A 90 18.85 -30.62 -26.58
C LEU A 90 20.34 -30.96 -26.73
N ALA A 91 21.23 -30.07 -26.29
CA ALA A 91 22.18 -30.35 -25.21
C ALA A 91 23.04 -29.12 -24.84
N GLU A 92 23.49 -29.16 -23.58
CA GLU A 92 24.46 -28.37 -22.81
C GLU A 92 25.63 -27.71 -23.56
#